data_AF-A0A423PDR8-F1
#
_entry.id   AF-A0A423PDR8-F1
#
_cell.length_a   1.000
_cell.length_b   1.000
_cell.length_c   1.000
_cell.angle_alpha   90.00
_cell.angle_beta   90.00
_cell.angle_gamma   90.00
#
_symmetry.space_group_name_H-M   'P 1'
#
loop_
_entity.id
_entity.type
_entity.pdbx_description
1 polymer ?
#
loop_
_entity_poly.entity_id
_entity_poly.type
_entity_poly.pdbx_seq_one_letter_code
_entity_poly.pdbx_strand_id
1 'polypeptide(L)'
;MARALVQTTIPHSEQRSLHFQRRNGSLRLTMVGHPDHGLPYGKIPRLLLAWMARKARTAGSPTIELPTSQAALFRDLGLRMSGGRTGSMKTFRDQALRLMKCTIHIDRQIDGGETWQPYQLSSGIRLWWDQPAAAPATAGCWIKLAPSFYEEVMTYAVPLDFRVLVALRSPLAIDIYAWATDRTYRLHKPLSLDWSVLNGQFGADYGRLVDFRKRFERSLGQVLRHWPDLRIRTDARGIRLRPCQPHIIPLSQ
;
A
#
# COMPACT_ATOMS: atom_id res chain seq x y z
N MET A 1 -5.66 -2.79 4.39
CA MET A 1 -4.21 -2.84 4.06
C MET A 1 -3.43 -3.02 5.36
N ALA A 2 -2.27 -3.69 5.37
CA ALA A 2 -1.43 -3.76 6.57
C ALA A 2 -1.03 -2.36 7.05
N ARG A 3 -1.07 -2.12 8.36
CA ARG A 3 -0.87 -0.78 8.93
C ARG A 3 0.54 -0.27 8.74
N ALA A 4 1.55 -1.12 8.90
CA ALA A 4 2.94 -0.77 8.68
C ALA A 4 3.14 -0.17 7.28
N LEU A 5 2.58 -0.79 6.23
CA LEU A 5 2.67 -0.28 4.86
C LEU A 5 1.91 1.04 4.62
N VAL A 6 0.89 1.34 5.42
CA VAL A 6 0.22 2.66 5.40
C VAL A 6 1.09 3.73 6.07
N GLN A 7 1.89 3.35 7.06
CA GLN A 7 2.76 4.25 7.81
C GLN A 7 4.12 4.46 7.15
N THR A 8 4.62 3.48 6.40
CA THR A 8 5.90 3.51 5.68
C THR A 8 5.65 3.17 4.21
N THR A 9 5.08 4.12 3.47
CA THR A 9 4.58 3.90 2.10
C THR A 9 5.68 3.44 1.13
N ILE A 10 5.31 2.64 0.12
CA ILE A 10 6.20 2.20 -0.97
C ILE A 10 6.48 3.35 -1.97
N PRO A 11 7.40 3.20 -2.95
CA PRO A 11 7.72 4.28 -3.90
C PRO A 11 6.52 4.82 -4.69
N HIS A 12 6.51 6.13 -4.97
CA HIS A 12 5.46 6.78 -5.80
C HIS A 12 5.72 6.61 -7.29
N SER A 13 6.98 6.59 -7.69
CA SER A 13 7.45 6.46 -9.06
C SER A 13 8.55 5.41 -9.17
N GLU A 14 8.92 5.08 -10.39
CA GLU A 14 10.06 4.20 -10.66
C GLU A 14 11.33 4.72 -9.98
N GLN A 15 12.08 3.78 -9.41
CA GLN A 15 13.34 4.05 -8.72
C GLN A 15 14.49 3.54 -9.59
N ARG A 16 15.58 4.30 -9.64
CA ARG A 16 16.81 3.87 -10.32
C ARG A 16 17.58 2.83 -9.50
N SER A 17 17.48 2.92 -8.18
CA SER A 17 18.10 1.98 -7.24
C SER A 17 17.22 0.75 -7.05
N LEU A 18 17.84 -0.39 -6.79
CA LEU A 18 17.15 -1.59 -6.30
C LEU A 18 16.86 -1.51 -4.79
N HIS A 19 17.50 -0.60 -4.07
CA HIS A 19 17.29 -0.38 -2.65
C HIS A 19 16.45 0.86 -2.41
N PHE A 20 15.43 0.71 -1.56
CA PHE A 20 14.57 1.81 -1.13
C PHE A 20 14.28 1.72 0.35
N GLN A 21 14.28 2.87 1.02
CA GLN A 21 13.96 2.95 2.44
C GLN A 21 12.92 4.05 2.71
N ARG A 22 12.12 3.84 3.76
CA ARG A 22 11.17 4.82 4.31
C ARG A 22 11.24 4.74 5.84
N ARG A 23 11.29 5.88 6.52
CA ARG A 23 11.21 5.93 7.98
C ARG A 23 10.01 6.75 8.41
N ASN A 24 9.28 6.26 9.40
CA ASN A 24 8.22 6.99 10.08
C ASN A 24 8.33 6.73 11.59
N GLY A 25 8.96 7.65 12.32
CA GLY A 25 9.26 7.47 13.73
C GLY A 25 10.12 6.23 13.98
N SER A 26 9.57 5.27 14.73
CA SER A 26 10.19 3.98 15.03
C SER A 26 10.04 2.92 13.94
N LEU A 27 9.20 3.16 12.92
CA LEU A 27 9.05 2.23 11.81
C LEU A 27 10.05 2.54 10.69
N ARG A 28 10.65 1.49 10.14
CA ARG A 28 11.52 1.56 8.96
C ARG A 28 11.09 0.50 7.95
N LEU A 29 10.67 0.92 6.77
CA LEU A 29 10.53 0.05 5.61
C LEU A 29 11.86 0.00 4.85
N THR A 30 12.30 -1.20 4.51
CA THR A 30 13.39 -1.47 3.59
C THR A 30 12.88 -2.38 2.47
N MET A 31 13.11 -1.98 1.22
CA MET A 31 12.72 -2.75 0.05
C MET A 31 13.96 -3.03 -0.80
N VAL A 32 14.08 -4.28 -1.25
CA VAL A 32 15.08 -4.73 -2.20
C VAL A 32 14.35 -5.24 -3.44
N GLY A 33 14.54 -4.55 -4.56
CA GLY A 33 13.99 -4.90 -5.85
C GLY A 33 14.74 -6.07 -6.49
N HIS A 34 14.04 -6.85 -7.29
CA HIS A 34 14.65 -7.93 -8.07
C HIS A 34 15.56 -7.34 -9.16
N PRO A 35 16.74 -7.91 -9.47
CA PRO A 35 17.63 -7.36 -10.50
C PRO A 35 16.95 -7.14 -11.86
N ASP A 36 16.14 -8.10 -12.31
CA ASP A 36 15.48 -8.03 -13.63
C ASP A 36 14.19 -7.21 -13.66
N HIS A 37 13.59 -6.93 -12.50
CA HIS A 37 12.28 -6.28 -12.43
C HIS A 37 12.29 -4.95 -11.69
N GLY A 38 13.27 -4.68 -10.84
CA GLY A 38 13.32 -3.49 -10.00
C GLY A 38 12.33 -3.51 -8.83
N LEU A 39 12.07 -2.33 -8.28
CA LEU A 39 11.14 -2.11 -7.17
C LEU A 39 9.69 -1.93 -7.67
N PRO A 40 8.67 -2.35 -6.91
CA PRO A 40 7.28 -1.98 -7.17
C PRO A 40 7.03 -0.51 -6.84
N TYR A 41 6.20 0.15 -7.65
CA TYR A 41 5.88 1.56 -7.44
C TYR A 41 4.47 1.93 -7.93
N GLY A 42 4.02 3.11 -7.54
CA GLY A 42 2.77 3.67 -8.06
C GLY A 42 1.52 2.95 -7.57
N LYS A 43 0.44 3.08 -8.34
CA LYS A 43 -0.91 2.71 -7.90
C LYS A 43 -1.13 1.20 -7.77
N ILE A 44 -0.67 0.42 -8.74
CA ILE A 44 -1.05 -0.99 -8.86
C ILE A 44 -0.58 -1.83 -7.66
N PRO A 45 0.69 -1.73 -7.20
CA PRO A 45 1.13 -2.49 -6.02
C PRO A 45 0.34 -2.11 -4.77
N ARG A 46 -0.05 -0.85 -4.59
CA ARG A 46 -0.90 -0.41 -3.46
C ARG A 46 -2.27 -1.07 -3.47
N LEU A 47 -2.88 -1.18 -4.66
CA LEU A 47 -4.16 -1.88 -4.81
C LEU A 47 -4.01 -3.37 -4.52
N LEU A 48 -2.93 -4.01 -4.98
CA LEU A 48 -2.63 -5.40 -4.68
C LEU A 48 -2.43 -5.63 -3.17
N LEU A 49 -1.67 -4.77 -2.49
CA LEU A 49 -1.48 -4.81 -1.04
C LEU A 49 -2.81 -4.69 -0.27
N ALA A 50 -3.67 -3.76 -0.68
CA ALA A 50 -5.00 -3.60 -0.09
C ALA A 50 -5.90 -4.81 -0.36
N TRP A 51 -5.86 -5.35 -1.58
CA TRP A 51 -6.65 -6.51 -2.00
C TRP A 51 -6.20 -7.77 -1.28
N MET A 52 -4.90 -8.02 -1.18
CA MET A 52 -4.36 -9.16 -0.44
C MET A 52 -4.78 -9.12 1.02
N ALA A 53 -4.67 -7.97 1.66
CA ALA A 53 -5.13 -7.79 3.04
C ALA A 53 -6.64 -8.08 3.19
N ARG A 54 -7.46 -7.63 2.23
CA ARG A 54 -8.91 -7.90 2.21
C ARG A 54 -9.19 -9.40 2.04
N LYS A 55 -8.56 -10.07 1.08
CA LYS A 55 -8.76 -11.50 0.82
C LYS A 55 -8.33 -12.35 2.01
N ALA A 56 -7.16 -12.08 2.59
CA ALA A 56 -6.69 -12.80 3.78
C ALA A 56 -7.66 -12.66 4.96
N ARG A 57 -8.19 -11.45 5.23
CA ARG A 57 -9.18 -11.25 6.31
C ARG A 57 -10.52 -11.91 6.02
N THR A 58 -10.99 -11.83 4.78
CA THR A 58 -12.30 -12.41 4.39
C THR A 58 -12.26 -13.93 4.43
N ALA A 59 -11.13 -14.53 4.03
CA ALA A 59 -10.95 -15.98 4.04
C ALA A 59 -10.49 -16.54 5.40
N GLY A 60 -9.97 -15.70 6.30
CA GLY A 60 -9.32 -16.17 7.54
C GLY A 60 -8.13 -17.10 7.26
N SER A 61 -7.42 -16.88 6.15
CA SER A 61 -6.36 -17.76 5.68
C SER A 61 -5.11 -16.99 5.24
N PRO A 62 -3.90 -17.46 5.59
CA PRO A 62 -2.64 -16.89 5.09
C PRO A 62 -2.41 -17.20 3.62
N THR A 63 -3.14 -18.15 3.04
CA THR A 63 -3.06 -18.49 1.62
C THR A 63 -4.20 -17.81 0.88
N ILE A 64 -3.83 -16.90 -0.02
CA ILE A 64 -4.75 -16.16 -0.88
C ILE A 64 -4.83 -16.89 -2.21
N GLU A 65 -6.00 -17.43 -2.53
CA GLU A 65 -6.27 -17.94 -3.86
C GLU A 65 -6.40 -16.80 -4.86
N LEU A 66 -5.68 -16.92 -5.97
CA LEU A 66 -5.78 -15.99 -7.09
C LEU A 66 -6.88 -16.46 -8.04
N PRO A 67 -7.55 -15.53 -8.73
CA PRO A 67 -8.54 -15.87 -9.74
C PRO A 67 -7.98 -16.77 -10.86
N THR A 68 -8.85 -17.34 -11.68
CA THR A 68 -8.45 -18.27 -12.76
C THR A 68 -7.59 -17.60 -13.86
N SER A 69 -7.58 -16.26 -13.95
CA SER A 69 -6.74 -15.52 -14.89
C SER A 69 -6.36 -14.13 -14.40
N GLN A 70 -5.33 -13.55 -15.03
CA GLN A 70 -4.93 -12.14 -14.82
C GLN A 70 -6.08 -11.17 -15.10
N ALA A 71 -6.89 -11.44 -16.13
CA ALA A 71 -8.05 -10.61 -16.46
C ALA A 71 -9.13 -10.68 -15.38
N ALA A 72 -9.31 -11.84 -14.74
CA ALA A 72 -10.20 -11.96 -13.59
C ALA A 72 -9.68 -11.18 -12.38
N LEU A 73 -8.39 -11.27 -12.05
CA LEU A 73 -7.80 -10.44 -10.98
C LEU A 73 -7.91 -8.94 -11.28
N PHE A 74 -7.67 -8.53 -12.51
CA PHE A 74 -7.80 -7.14 -12.93
C PHE A 74 -9.22 -6.60 -12.73
N ARG A 75 -10.25 -7.41 -13.04
CA ARG A 75 -11.66 -7.10 -12.76
C ARG A 75 -11.99 -7.10 -11.27
N ASP A 76 -11.47 -8.07 -10.50
CA ASP A 76 -11.62 -8.11 -9.04
C ASP A 76 -11.07 -6.85 -8.35
N LEU A 77 -10.00 -6.28 -8.91
CA LEU A 77 -9.42 -5.02 -8.47
C LEU A 77 -10.21 -3.79 -8.94
N GLY A 78 -11.32 -3.97 -9.66
CA GLY A 78 -12.14 -2.87 -10.18
C GLY A 78 -11.44 -2.02 -11.25
N LEU A 79 -10.36 -2.53 -11.85
CA LEU A 79 -9.62 -1.80 -12.87
C LEU A 79 -10.32 -1.95 -14.24
N ARG A 80 -10.41 -0.84 -14.97
CA ARG A 80 -10.97 -0.81 -16.33
C ARG A 80 -9.88 -1.08 -17.36
N MET A 81 -10.12 -2.03 -18.26
CA MET A 81 -9.20 -2.32 -19.36
C MET A 81 -9.24 -1.15 -20.36
N SER A 82 -8.11 -0.49 -20.58
CA SER A 82 -7.94 0.42 -21.71
C SER A 82 -7.31 -0.36 -22.89
N GLY A 83 -8.00 -0.42 -24.02
CA GLY A 83 -7.48 -1.03 -25.26
C GLY A 83 -6.39 -0.17 -25.87
N GLY A 84 -5.19 -0.73 -26.09
CA GLY A 84 -4.06 -0.03 -26.71
C GLY A 84 -2.74 -0.81 -26.62
N ARG A 85 -1.76 -0.45 -27.45
CA ARG A 85 -0.42 -1.10 -27.58
C ARG A 85 0.39 -1.14 -26.27
N THR A 86 0.09 -0.28 -25.31
CA THR A 86 0.65 -0.22 -23.93
C THR A 86 -0.43 -0.59 -22.90
N GLY A 87 -1.18 -1.65 -23.19
CA GLY A 87 -2.38 -2.03 -22.44
C GLY A 87 -2.15 -2.07 -20.93
N SER A 88 -3.10 -1.48 -20.20
CA SER A 88 -3.18 -1.51 -18.73
C SER A 88 -2.85 -2.87 -18.09
N MET A 89 -3.10 -3.97 -18.80
CA MET A 89 -2.73 -5.34 -18.40
C MET A 89 -1.20 -5.58 -18.36
N LYS A 90 -0.42 -5.03 -19.29
CA LYS A 90 1.05 -5.17 -19.30
C LYS A 90 1.66 -4.45 -18.10
N THR A 91 1.26 -3.21 -17.85
CA THR A 91 1.68 -2.44 -16.68
C THR A 91 1.24 -3.13 -15.38
N PHE A 92 0.02 -3.69 -15.37
CA PHE A 92 -0.45 -4.47 -14.25
C PHE A 92 0.42 -5.70 -13.97
N ARG A 93 0.69 -6.50 -15.00
CA ARG A 93 1.55 -7.68 -14.89
C ARG A 93 2.95 -7.32 -14.41
N ASP A 94 3.56 -6.28 -14.98
CA ASP A 94 4.88 -5.78 -14.57
C ASP A 94 4.89 -5.38 -13.08
N GLN A 95 3.93 -4.57 -12.64
CA GLN A 95 3.88 -4.11 -11.25
C GLN A 95 3.51 -5.23 -10.26
N ALA A 96 2.69 -6.19 -10.68
CA ALA A 96 2.42 -7.39 -9.90
C ALA A 96 3.70 -8.23 -9.74
N LEU A 97 4.43 -8.50 -10.83
CA LEU A 97 5.72 -9.21 -10.79
C LEU A 97 6.72 -8.50 -9.89
N ARG A 98 6.90 -7.19 -10.04
CA ARG A 98 7.76 -6.37 -9.19
C ARG A 98 7.40 -6.49 -7.72
N LEU A 99 6.12 -6.47 -7.36
CA LEU A 99 5.68 -6.61 -5.98
C LEU A 99 5.97 -8.02 -5.44
N MET A 100 5.67 -9.05 -6.22
CA MET A 100 5.83 -10.46 -5.82
C MET A 100 7.30 -10.90 -5.74
N LYS A 101 8.19 -10.28 -6.52
CA LYS A 101 9.63 -10.60 -6.53
C LYS A 101 10.46 -9.64 -5.67
N CYS A 102 9.85 -8.60 -5.09
CA CYS A 102 10.53 -7.66 -4.21
C CYS A 102 10.58 -8.20 -2.78
N THR A 103 11.75 -8.10 -2.15
CA THR A 103 11.89 -8.38 -0.73
C THR A 103 11.52 -7.12 0.04
N ILE A 104 10.49 -7.22 0.89
CA ILE A 104 10.02 -6.14 1.74
C ILE A 104 10.30 -6.54 3.19
N HIS A 105 11.06 -5.70 3.88
CA HIS A 105 11.29 -5.76 5.32
C HIS A 105 10.70 -4.52 5.94
N ILE A 106 10.01 -4.67 7.06
CA ILE A 106 9.71 -3.52 7.89
C ILE A 106 10.17 -3.85 9.29
N ASP A 107 10.82 -2.88 9.91
CA ASP A 107 11.33 -2.97 11.25
C ASP A 107 10.62 -1.96 12.15
N ARG A 108 10.55 -2.28 13.44
CA ARG A 108 10.04 -1.40 14.48
C ARG A 108 11.05 -1.29 15.60
N GLN A 109 11.51 -0.07 15.87
CA GLN A 109 12.33 0.24 17.04
C GLN A 109 11.45 0.26 18.31
N ILE A 110 11.81 -0.51 19.33
CA ILE A 110 11.11 -0.59 20.62
C ILE A 110 12.09 -0.17 21.74
N ASP A 111 11.64 0.73 22.62
CA ASP A 111 12.26 1.08 23.91
C ASP A 111 13.74 1.48 23.92
N GLY A 112 14.15 2.45 23.09
CA GLY A 112 15.50 3.04 23.13
C GLY A 112 16.65 2.08 22.78
N GLY A 113 16.36 0.79 22.69
CA GLY A 113 17.21 -0.28 22.17
C GLY A 113 16.94 -0.54 20.70
N GLU A 114 17.91 -1.19 20.08
CA GLU A 114 17.87 -1.66 18.69
C GLU A 114 17.26 -3.07 18.63
N THR A 115 16.02 -3.25 19.12
CA THR A 115 15.29 -4.49 18.82
C THR A 115 14.62 -4.35 17.46
N TRP A 116 15.11 -5.13 16.49
CA TRP A 116 14.58 -5.16 15.13
C TRP A 116 13.75 -6.45 14.95
N GLN A 117 12.48 -6.32 14.59
CA GLN A 117 11.64 -7.45 14.20
C GLN A 117 11.42 -7.38 12.68
N PRO A 118 12.24 -8.09 11.87
CA PRO A 118 12.02 -8.11 10.44
C PRO A 118 10.78 -8.96 10.12
N TYR A 119 9.95 -8.51 9.20
CA TYR A 119 8.87 -9.31 8.63
C TYR A 119 8.82 -9.20 7.10
N GLN A 120 8.65 -10.35 6.45
CA GLN A 120 8.48 -10.47 5.00
C GLN A 120 7.01 -10.36 4.61
N LEU A 121 6.72 -10.01 3.36
CA LEU A 121 5.34 -9.94 2.88
C LEU A 121 4.73 -11.32 2.58
N SER A 122 5.49 -12.19 1.90
CA SER A 122 5.05 -13.51 1.43
C SER A 122 6.10 -14.57 1.70
N SER A 123 5.65 -15.79 1.98
CA SER A 123 6.47 -16.99 2.15
C SER A 123 6.44 -17.94 0.95
N GLY A 124 5.55 -17.70 -0.03
CA GLY A 124 5.49 -18.49 -1.27
C GLY A 124 4.48 -17.93 -2.25
N ILE A 125 4.73 -18.12 -3.54
CA ILE A 125 3.92 -17.53 -4.62
C ILE A 125 3.84 -18.50 -5.80
N ARG A 126 2.64 -18.69 -6.35
CA ARG A 126 2.37 -19.42 -7.59
C ARG A 126 1.47 -18.60 -8.50
N LEU A 127 2.01 -18.15 -9.63
CA LEU A 127 1.31 -17.25 -10.58
C LEU A 127 1.10 -17.95 -11.92
N TRP A 128 0.15 -17.46 -12.72
CA TRP A 128 -0.23 -18.05 -14.01
C TRP A 128 0.93 -18.15 -15.00
N TRP A 129 1.95 -17.29 -14.87
CA TRP A 129 3.06 -17.17 -15.81
C TRP A 129 4.28 -18.03 -15.49
N ASP A 130 4.31 -18.69 -14.32
CA ASP A 130 5.44 -19.52 -13.85
C ASP A 130 5.03 -21.00 -13.68
N GLN A 131 4.00 -21.47 -14.39
CA GLN A 131 3.58 -22.87 -14.28
C GLN A 131 4.48 -23.78 -15.16
N PRO A 132 5.18 -24.78 -14.59
CA PRO A 132 5.85 -25.81 -15.38
C PRO A 132 4.84 -26.52 -16.28
N ALA A 133 5.25 -26.95 -17.47
CA ALA A 133 4.37 -27.69 -18.39
C ALA A 133 3.72 -28.95 -17.75
N ALA A 134 4.36 -29.51 -16.72
CA ALA A 134 3.89 -30.69 -15.98
C ALA A 134 3.03 -30.37 -14.73
N ALA A 135 2.73 -29.10 -14.46
CA ALA A 135 1.86 -28.75 -13.34
C ALA A 135 0.42 -29.23 -13.61
N PRO A 136 -0.21 -29.99 -12.68
CA PRO A 136 -1.61 -30.34 -12.84
C PRO A 136 -2.46 -29.07 -12.87
N ALA A 137 -3.36 -28.98 -13.85
CA ALA A 137 -4.24 -27.82 -14.07
C ALA A 137 -5.09 -27.45 -12.84
N THR A 138 -5.26 -28.38 -11.90
CA THR A 138 -5.99 -28.24 -10.64
C THR A 138 -5.26 -27.44 -9.57
N ALA A 139 -3.93 -27.24 -9.68
CA ALA A 139 -3.14 -26.75 -8.55
C ALA A 139 -3.17 -25.23 -8.32
N GLY A 140 -4.09 -24.52 -9.00
CA GLY A 140 -4.45 -23.13 -8.73
C GLY A 140 -3.29 -22.12 -8.84
N CYS A 141 -3.61 -20.84 -8.67
CA CYS A 141 -2.62 -19.79 -8.43
C CYS A 141 -2.86 -19.25 -7.02
N TRP A 142 -1.81 -18.98 -6.26
CA TRP A 142 -1.92 -18.58 -4.86
C TRP A 142 -0.75 -17.73 -4.39
N ILE A 143 -0.98 -16.96 -3.33
CA ILE A 143 0.02 -16.22 -2.59
C ILE A 143 -0.08 -16.64 -1.13
N LYS A 144 0.99 -17.19 -0.56
CA LYS A 144 1.08 -17.50 0.86
C LYS A 144 1.76 -16.33 1.55
N LEU A 145 1.02 -15.63 2.40
CA LEU A 145 1.55 -14.54 3.22
C LEU A 145 2.58 -15.09 4.21
N ALA A 146 3.55 -14.27 4.58
CA ALA A 146 4.43 -14.63 5.69
C ALA A 146 3.63 -14.59 7.00
N PRO A 147 3.94 -15.43 8.00
CA PRO A 147 3.17 -15.53 9.25
C PRO A 147 2.97 -14.18 9.95
N SER A 148 4.04 -13.41 10.13
CA SER A 148 4.01 -12.10 10.79
C SER A 148 3.20 -11.06 10.00
N PHE A 149 3.29 -11.08 8.67
CA PHE A 149 2.48 -10.19 7.84
C PHE A 149 0.99 -10.56 7.87
N TYR A 150 0.68 -11.86 7.84
CA TYR A 150 -0.69 -12.34 8.01
C TYR A 150 -1.28 -11.89 9.35
N GLU A 151 -0.53 -12.07 10.43
CA GLU A 151 -0.92 -11.65 11.78
C GLU A 151 -1.12 -10.13 11.88
N GLU A 152 -0.23 -9.33 11.27
CA GLU A 152 -0.43 -7.89 11.20
C GLU A 152 -1.70 -7.50 10.42
N VAL A 153 -2.00 -8.20 9.32
CA VAL A 153 -3.22 -7.98 8.54
C VAL A 153 -4.46 -8.38 9.35
N MET A 154 -4.44 -9.48 10.10
CA MET A 154 -5.58 -9.90 10.91
C MET A 154 -5.84 -8.91 12.06
N THR A 155 -4.79 -8.47 12.74
CA THR A 155 -4.90 -7.69 13.98
C THR A 155 -5.00 -6.19 13.74
N TYR A 156 -4.25 -5.65 12.77
CA TYR A 156 -4.04 -4.21 12.63
C TYR A 156 -4.44 -3.64 11.27
N ALA A 157 -5.09 -4.40 10.39
CA ALA A 157 -5.43 -3.89 9.05
C ALA A 157 -6.26 -2.60 9.11
N VAL A 158 -5.85 -1.63 8.30
CA VAL A 158 -6.60 -0.40 8.06
C VAL A 158 -7.80 -0.74 7.17
N PRO A 159 -9.03 -0.41 7.60
CA PRO A 159 -10.23 -0.63 6.80
C PRO A 159 -10.27 0.43 5.69
N LEU A 160 -10.26 0.01 4.41
CA LEU A 160 -10.24 0.94 3.26
C LEU A 160 -11.40 0.65 2.31
N ASP A 161 -12.05 1.71 1.80
CA ASP A 161 -13.05 1.56 0.75
C ASP A 161 -12.33 1.33 -0.57
N PHE A 162 -12.44 0.11 -1.08
CA PHE A 162 -11.76 -0.30 -2.29
C PHE A 162 -12.20 0.53 -3.51
N ARG A 163 -13.44 1.04 -3.53
CA ARG A 163 -13.94 1.90 -4.60
C ARG A 163 -13.19 3.22 -4.66
N VAL A 164 -12.85 3.79 -3.50
CA VAL A 164 -12.04 5.02 -3.41
C VAL A 164 -10.61 4.74 -3.85
N LEU A 165 -9.99 3.65 -3.40
CA LEU A 165 -8.64 3.28 -3.83
C LEU A 165 -8.54 3.16 -5.36
N VAL A 166 -9.56 2.56 -5.99
CA VAL A 166 -9.65 2.42 -7.44
C VAL A 166 -9.91 3.75 -8.14
N ALA A 167 -10.71 4.64 -7.56
CA ALA A 167 -11.01 5.95 -8.15
C ALA A 167 -9.79 6.91 -8.12
N LEU A 168 -8.99 6.84 -7.06
CA LEU A 168 -7.80 7.68 -6.89
C LEU A 168 -6.73 7.31 -7.92
N ARG A 169 -6.23 8.31 -8.67
CA ARG A 169 -5.23 8.10 -9.72
C ARG A 169 -3.79 8.21 -9.20
N SER A 170 -3.58 9.09 -8.22
CA SER A 170 -2.25 9.36 -7.65
C SER A 170 -1.90 8.33 -6.58
N PRO A 171 -0.70 7.72 -6.60
CA PRO A 171 -0.22 6.88 -5.50
C PRO A 171 -0.16 7.65 -4.18
N LEU A 172 0.26 8.92 -4.22
CA LEU A 172 0.24 9.79 -3.02
C LEU A 172 -1.18 10.01 -2.50
N ALA A 173 -2.19 10.12 -3.37
CA ALA A 173 -3.57 10.26 -2.91
C ALA A 173 -4.07 8.98 -2.23
N ILE A 174 -3.70 7.80 -2.75
CA ILE A 174 -4.00 6.51 -2.11
C ILE A 174 -3.36 6.43 -0.72
N ASP A 175 -2.10 6.84 -0.62
CA ASP A 175 -1.38 6.84 0.65
C ASP A 175 -2.00 7.82 1.66
N ILE A 176 -2.35 9.04 1.23
CA ILE A 176 -3.05 10.02 2.07
C ILE A 176 -4.39 9.48 2.54
N TYR A 177 -5.18 8.86 1.66
CA TYR A 177 -6.48 8.27 2.03
C TYR A 177 -6.30 7.16 3.06
N ALA A 178 -5.36 6.24 2.83
CA ALA A 178 -5.10 5.14 3.74
C ALA A 178 -4.59 5.64 5.10
N TRP A 179 -3.67 6.59 5.10
CA TRP A 179 -3.15 7.23 6.30
C TRP A 179 -4.22 8.00 7.08
N ALA A 180 -5.05 8.79 6.40
CA ALA A 180 -6.12 9.53 7.05
C ALA A 180 -7.13 8.58 7.70
N THR A 181 -7.44 7.46 7.03
CA THR A 181 -8.33 6.43 7.59
C THR A 181 -7.72 5.78 8.84
N ASP A 182 -6.43 5.43 8.79
CA ASP A 182 -5.70 4.87 9.92
C ASP A 182 -5.61 5.83 11.13
N ARG A 183 -5.37 7.12 10.85
CA ARG A 183 -5.24 8.16 11.89
C ARG A 183 -6.57 8.51 12.52
N THR A 184 -7.58 8.83 11.71
CA THR A 184 -8.90 9.26 12.21
C THR A 184 -9.54 8.22 13.13
N TYR A 185 -9.40 6.93 12.83
CA TYR A 185 -9.89 5.85 13.68
C TYR A 185 -9.34 5.90 15.12
N ARG A 186 -8.12 6.40 15.32
CA ARG A 186 -7.45 6.46 16.63
C ARG A 186 -7.32 7.88 17.17
N LEU A 187 -7.80 8.89 16.45
CA LEU A 187 -7.56 10.28 16.79
C LEU A 187 -8.62 10.82 17.75
N HIS A 188 -8.24 11.03 19.01
CA HIS A 188 -9.14 11.54 20.05
C HIS A 188 -8.99 13.06 20.27
N LYS A 189 -7.85 13.63 19.86
CA LYS A 189 -7.52 15.06 19.96
C LYS A 189 -6.94 15.55 18.63
N PRO A 190 -7.01 16.84 18.29
CA PRO A 190 -6.41 17.36 17.08
C PRO A 190 -4.90 17.03 16.97
N LEU A 191 -4.45 16.64 15.78
CA LEU A 191 -3.07 16.36 15.44
C LEU A 191 -2.56 17.41 14.44
N SER A 192 -1.41 18.01 14.73
CA SER A 192 -0.68 18.85 13.78
C SER A 192 0.59 18.13 13.36
N LEU A 193 0.88 18.10 12.06
CA LEU A 193 2.11 17.52 11.51
C LEU A 193 2.75 18.51 10.55
N ASP A 194 4.04 18.77 10.75
CA ASP A 194 4.82 19.66 9.89
C ASP A 194 5.10 19.03 8.53
N TRP A 195 5.32 19.88 7.52
CA TRP A 195 5.65 19.41 6.17
C TRP A 195 6.89 18.52 6.12
N SER A 196 7.90 18.78 6.96
CA SER A 196 9.11 17.96 7.04
C SER A 196 8.81 16.52 7.48
N VAL A 197 7.94 16.36 8.48
CA VAL A 197 7.50 15.05 8.98
C VAL A 197 6.71 14.29 7.91
N LEU A 198 5.77 14.98 7.26
CA LEU A 198 4.99 14.40 6.17
C LEU A 198 5.87 14.02 4.98
N ASN A 199 6.90 14.80 4.68
CA ASN A 199 7.85 14.50 3.61
C ASN A 199 8.67 13.25 3.94
N GLY A 200 9.12 13.08 5.19
CA GLY A 200 9.78 11.84 5.62
C GLY A 200 8.87 10.61 5.46
N GLN A 201 7.58 10.76 5.73
CA GLN A 201 6.61 9.68 5.66
C GLN A 201 6.19 9.31 4.23
N PHE A 202 5.83 10.31 3.41
CA PHE A 202 5.24 10.11 2.07
C PHE A 202 6.18 10.44 0.93
N GLY A 203 7.16 11.31 1.17
CA GLY A 203 7.73 12.16 0.13
C GLY A 203 9.25 12.18 0.06
N ALA A 204 9.96 11.22 0.66
CA ALA A 204 11.42 11.25 0.67
C ALA A 204 12.06 11.20 -0.75
N ASP A 205 11.25 10.89 -1.76
CA ASP A 205 11.63 10.83 -3.18
C ASP A 205 11.53 12.20 -3.87
N TYR A 206 10.93 13.21 -3.22
CA TYR A 206 10.79 14.55 -3.77
C TYR A 206 12.03 15.39 -3.46
N GLY A 207 12.61 16.01 -4.50
CA GLY A 207 13.82 16.82 -4.34
C GLY A 207 13.61 18.11 -3.54
N ARG A 208 12.40 18.68 -3.52
CA ARG A 208 12.11 19.92 -2.78
C ARG A 208 10.80 19.82 -2.00
N LEU A 209 10.83 20.31 -0.75
CA LEU A 209 9.67 20.29 0.15
C LEU A 209 8.47 21.06 -0.42
N VAL A 210 8.72 22.16 -1.14
CA VAL A 210 7.67 22.95 -1.80
C VAL A 210 6.94 22.14 -2.87
N ASP A 211 7.67 21.31 -3.63
CA ASP A 211 7.07 20.45 -4.66
C ASP A 211 6.27 19.32 -4.03
N PHE A 212 6.75 18.76 -2.92
CA PHE A 212 5.99 17.80 -2.12
C PHE A 212 4.69 18.42 -1.60
N ARG A 213 4.74 19.59 -0.96
CA ARG A 213 3.55 20.29 -0.45
C ARG A 213 2.50 20.50 -1.54
N LYS A 214 2.89 21.04 -2.70
CA LYS A 214 1.98 21.25 -3.84
C LYS A 214 1.31 19.96 -4.30
N ARG A 215 2.08 18.86 -4.36
CA ARG A 215 1.56 17.53 -4.74
C ARG A 215 0.67 16.92 -3.66
N PHE A 216 1.00 17.12 -2.39
CA PHE A 216 0.21 16.68 -1.26
C PHE A 216 -1.14 17.39 -1.24
N GLU A 217 -1.18 18.72 -1.30
CA GLU A 217 -2.41 19.51 -1.33
C GLU A 217 -3.31 19.11 -2.51
N ARG A 218 -2.73 18.95 -3.71
CA ARG A 218 -3.47 18.46 -4.88
C ARG A 218 -4.04 17.06 -4.67
N SER A 219 -3.26 16.15 -4.08
CA SER A 219 -3.67 14.76 -3.83
C SER A 219 -4.74 14.69 -2.73
N LEU A 220 -4.59 15.49 -1.69
CA LEU A 220 -5.58 15.66 -0.63
C LEU A 220 -6.91 16.17 -1.17
N GLY A 221 -6.89 17.13 -2.11
CA GLY A 221 -8.10 17.58 -2.81
C GLY A 221 -8.82 16.43 -3.56
N GLN A 222 -8.12 15.39 -4.00
CA GLN A 222 -8.76 14.19 -4.57
C GLN A 222 -9.42 13.34 -3.49
N VAL A 223 -8.75 13.17 -2.35
CA VAL A 223 -9.29 12.42 -1.20
C VAL A 223 -10.54 13.09 -0.67
N LEU A 224 -10.54 14.41 -0.50
CA LEU A 224 -11.69 15.18 0.00
C LEU A 224 -12.93 15.09 -0.90
N ARG A 225 -12.77 14.86 -2.21
CA ARG A 225 -13.91 14.61 -3.10
C ARG A 225 -14.59 13.27 -2.83
N HIS A 226 -13.85 12.29 -2.29
CA HIS A 226 -14.39 10.99 -1.92
C HIS A 226 -14.78 10.91 -0.45
N TRP A 227 -14.18 11.74 0.41
CA TRP A 227 -14.46 11.80 1.84
C TRP A 227 -14.59 13.26 2.31
N PRO A 228 -15.74 13.91 2.06
CA PRO A 228 -15.95 15.33 2.36
C PRO A 228 -15.91 15.65 3.87
N ASP A 229 -16.30 14.70 4.71
CA ASP A 229 -16.34 14.87 6.17
C ASP A 229 -14.96 14.79 6.85
N LEU A 230 -13.91 14.48 6.09
CA LEU A 230 -12.55 14.44 6.62
C LEU A 230 -12.10 15.84 7.08
N ARG A 231 -11.92 15.99 8.40
CA ARG A 231 -11.56 17.28 9.01
C ARG A 231 -10.05 17.53 9.00
N ILE A 232 -9.50 17.75 7.81
CA ILE A 232 -8.09 18.08 7.61
C ILE A 232 -7.94 19.45 6.95
N ARG A 233 -6.99 20.25 7.45
CA ARG A 233 -6.63 21.55 6.86
C ARG A 233 -5.12 21.61 6.65
N THR A 234 -4.70 22.31 5.61
CA THR A 234 -3.29 22.60 5.31
C THR A 234 -2.99 24.06 5.58
N ASP A 235 -1.79 24.37 6.06
CA ASP A 235 -1.29 25.73 6.25
C ASP A 235 0.20 25.82 5.87
N ALA A 236 0.84 26.95 6.18
CA ALA A 236 2.25 27.17 5.86
C ALA A 236 3.19 26.22 6.61
N ARG A 237 2.83 25.77 7.82
CA ARG A 237 3.67 24.90 8.67
C ARG A 237 3.46 23.43 8.35
N GLY A 238 2.22 23.03 8.05
CA GLY A 238 1.91 21.64 7.81
C GLY A 238 0.42 21.36 7.61
N ILE A 239 -0.05 20.28 8.24
CA ILE A 239 -1.46 19.93 8.29
C ILE A 239 -1.97 19.93 9.72
N ARG A 240 -3.27 20.17 9.86
CA ARG A 240 -4.03 19.94 11.08
C ARG A 240 -5.18 18.99 10.80
N LEU A 241 -5.14 17.81 11.40
CA LEU A 241 -6.19 16.80 11.37
C LEU A 241 -7.00 16.86 12.67
N ARG A 242 -8.32 16.91 12.59
CA ARG A 242 -9.23 16.90 13.75
C ARG A 242 -10.03 15.59 13.78
N PRO A 243 -10.49 15.15 14.96
CA PRO A 243 -11.39 14.02 15.07
C PRO A 243 -12.65 14.22 14.21
N CYS A 244 -13.00 13.18 13.45
CA CYS A 244 -14.20 13.08 12.62
C CYS A 244 -14.62 11.61 12.51
N GLN A 245 -15.81 11.36 11.95
CA GLN A 245 -16.23 9.99 11.67
C GLN A 245 -15.29 9.33 10.65
N PRO A 246 -14.89 8.06 10.84
CA PRO A 246 -14.08 7.34 9.88
C PRO A 246 -14.87 7.15 8.58
N HIS A 247 -14.19 7.13 7.43
CA HIS A 247 -14.86 6.98 6.13
C HIS A 247 -15.64 5.66 6.03
N ILE A 248 -15.10 4.61 6.65
CA ILE A 248 -15.76 3.33 6.80
C ILE A 248 -15.54 2.81 8.22
N ILE A 249 -16.54 2.13 8.74
CA ILE A 249 -16.47 1.46 10.03
C ILE A 249 -15.73 0.13 9.82
N PRO A 250 -14.75 -0.24 10.68
CA PRO A 250 -14.15 -1.57 10.61
C PRO A 250 -15.22 -2.66 10.69
N LEU A 251 -15.08 -3.72 9.91
CA LEU A 251 -15.83 -4.95 10.18
C LEU A 251 -15.48 -5.37 11.62
N SER A 252 -16.51 -5.53 12.46
CA SER A 252 -16.39 -5.97 13.84
C SER A 252 -15.41 -7.15 13.92
N GLN A 253 -14.43 -7.05 14.82
CA GLN A 253 -13.43 -8.09 15.06
C GLN A 253 -14.09 -9.35 15.62
#